data_AF-A0ABD4W3M0-F1
#
_entry.id   AF-A0ABD4W3M0-F1
#
_cell.length_a   1.000
_cell.length_b   1.000
_cell.length_c   1.000
_cell.angle_alpha   90.00
_cell.angle_beta   90.00
_cell.angle_gamma   90.00
#
_symmetry.space_group_name_H-M   'P 1'
#
loop_
_entity.id
_entity.type
_entity.pdbx_description
1 polymer ?
#
loop_
_entity_poly.entity_id
_entity_poly.type
_entity_poly.pdbx_seq_one_letter_code
_entity_poly.pdbx_strand_id
1 'polypeptide(L)'
;MAGYVKSTVNYSKAFGANDKTDAIYNRPRMWDGQRILTPSKKQSITKKSYTLFLKPDKKVSPAKVGQVLSSHFTGTKYSSYGKWKGGYRPINVPTDVESHILQIRNNVPKEYAAIQWLANSVCLPFYTNISDTPSQDPTNTKSAYWTYKTTAMVIEAYKHKKFIDSSTGKKTDLIYKDVNPTEKAVTK
;
A
#
# COMPACT_ATOMS: atom_id res chain seq x y z
N MET A 1 -11.73 27.92 -22.28
CA MET A 1 -10.85 27.43 -21.20
C MET A 1 -10.76 25.92 -21.25
N ALA A 2 -9.56 25.35 -21.11
CA ALA A 2 -9.42 23.90 -20.95
C ALA A 2 -10.27 23.43 -19.74
N GLY A 3 -11.03 22.35 -19.91
CA GLY A 3 -11.83 21.78 -18.82
C GLY A 3 -13.22 22.39 -18.59
N TYR A 4 -13.61 23.48 -19.26
CA TYR A 4 -14.98 24.02 -19.18
C TYR A 4 -15.82 23.57 -20.38
N VAL A 5 -16.92 22.85 -20.14
CA VAL A 5 -17.85 22.41 -21.19
C VAL A 5 -19.28 22.51 -20.66
N LYS A 6 -20.17 23.21 -21.38
CA LYS A 6 -21.62 23.31 -21.09
C LYS A 6 -21.92 23.57 -19.60
N SER A 7 -21.36 24.64 -19.05
CA SER A 7 -21.54 25.03 -17.64
C SER A 7 -21.01 24.03 -16.60
N THR A 8 -20.21 23.06 -17.03
CA THR A 8 -19.54 22.10 -16.15
C THR A 8 -18.03 22.34 -16.18
N VAL A 9 -17.41 22.45 -15.00
CA VAL A 9 -15.96 22.59 -14.84
C VAL A 9 -15.34 21.24 -14.47
N ASN A 10 -14.37 20.80 -15.25
CA ASN A 10 -13.45 19.74 -14.87
C ASN A 10 -12.16 20.36 -14.33
N TYR A 11 -12.04 20.43 -13.00
CA TYR A 11 -10.90 21.05 -12.32
C TYR A 11 -9.56 20.41 -12.67
N SER A 12 -9.51 19.08 -12.80
CA SER A 12 -8.26 18.39 -13.18
C SER A 12 -7.80 18.75 -14.60
N LYS A 13 -8.72 18.99 -15.53
CA LYS A 13 -8.37 19.46 -16.89
C LYS A 13 -8.06 20.95 -16.96
N ALA A 14 -8.69 21.75 -16.10
CA ALA A 14 -8.49 23.20 -16.07
C ALA A 14 -7.18 23.58 -15.36
N PHE A 15 -6.81 22.86 -14.29
CA PHE A 15 -5.74 23.25 -13.38
C PHE A 15 -4.74 22.12 -13.05
N GLY A 16 -4.99 20.89 -13.49
CA GLY A 16 -4.13 19.75 -13.18
C GLY A 16 -3.07 19.47 -14.23
N ALA A 17 -2.09 18.65 -13.85
CA ALA A 17 -1.12 18.07 -14.78
C ALA A 17 -1.70 16.80 -15.44
N ASN A 18 -1.28 16.53 -16.68
CA ASN A 18 -1.55 15.27 -17.38
C ASN A 18 -0.41 14.93 -18.34
N ASP A 19 0.80 14.81 -17.81
CA ASP A 19 2.02 14.65 -18.61
C ASP A 19 2.48 13.18 -18.69
N LYS A 20 3.74 13.01 -19.15
CA LYS A 20 4.41 11.71 -19.21
C LYS A 20 4.81 11.20 -17.81
N THR A 21 5.17 12.09 -16.89
CA THR A 21 5.49 11.76 -15.50
C THR A 21 4.25 11.22 -14.79
N ASP A 22 3.10 11.86 -14.96
CA ASP A 22 1.82 11.36 -14.45
C ASP A 22 1.47 9.97 -15.00
N ALA A 23 1.88 9.68 -16.24
CA ALA A 23 1.64 8.39 -16.89
C ALA A 23 2.31 7.24 -16.16
N ILE A 24 3.45 7.50 -15.55
CA ILE A 24 4.28 6.51 -14.89
C ILE A 24 4.18 6.56 -13.37
N TYR A 25 3.97 7.75 -12.81
CA TYR A 25 4.10 8.00 -11.38
C TYR A 25 2.75 8.07 -10.66
N ASN A 26 1.75 8.74 -11.25
CA ASN A 26 0.50 9.08 -10.55
C ASN A 26 -0.69 8.21 -10.99
N ARG A 27 -0.97 8.17 -12.30
CA ARG A 27 -2.12 7.47 -12.86
C ARG A 27 -2.15 5.96 -12.57
N PRO A 28 -1.02 5.23 -12.59
CA PRO A 28 -0.98 3.82 -12.20
C PRO A 28 -1.42 3.56 -10.75
N ARG A 29 -1.11 4.46 -9.82
CA ARG A 29 -1.52 4.34 -8.41
C ARG A 29 -3.04 4.46 -8.25
N MET A 30 -3.64 5.41 -8.99
CA MET A 30 -5.09 5.56 -9.06
C MET A 30 -5.76 4.32 -9.65
N TRP A 31 -5.19 3.76 -10.73
CA TRP A 31 -5.65 2.51 -11.32
C TRP A 31 -5.64 1.36 -10.32
N ASP A 32 -4.55 1.20 -9.58
CA ASP A 32 -4.39 0.06 -8.69
C ASP A 32 -5.35 0.12 -7.49
N GLY A 33 -5.51 1.31 -6.89
CA GLY A 33 -6.51 1.53 -5.85
C GLY A 33 -7.92 1.25 -6.34
N GLN A 34 -8.29 1.72 -7.53
CA GLN A 34 -9.61 1.42 -8.13
C GLN A 34 -9.74 -0.08 -8.44
N ARG A 35 -8.73 -0.74 -8.99
CA ARG A 35 -8.75 -2.18 -9.26
C ARG A 35 -8.98 -3.01 -7.99
N ILE A 36 -8.37 -2.62 -6.86
CA ILE A 36 -8.51 -3.32 -5.57
C ILE A 36 -9.91 -3.14 -4.96
N LEU A 37 -10.53 -1.96 -5.13
CA LEU A 37 -11.82 -1.60 -4.53
C LEU A 37 -13.03 -1.88 -5.44
N THR A 38 -12.83 -1.90 -6.76
CA THR A 38 -13.86 -2.19 -7.78
C THR A 38 -13.36 -3.23 -8.80
N PRO A 39 -13.08 -4.48 -8.38
CA PRO A 39 -12.61 -5.54 -9.28
C PRO A 39 -13.57 -5.85 -10.45
N SER A 40 -14.86 -5.54 -10.30
CA SER A 40 -15.88 -5.63 -11.37
C SER A 40 -15.58 -4.66 -12.53
N LYS A 41 -14.96 -3.51 -12.25
CA LYS A 41 -14.69 -2.45 -13.22
C LYS A 41 -13.30 -2.62 -13.84
N LYS A 42 -13.26 -3.22 -15.03
CA LYS A 42 -12.00 -3.38 -15.78
C LYS A 42 -11.56 -2.05 -16.39
N GLN A 43 -10.35 -1.62 -16.06
CA GLN A 43 -9.75 -0.36 -16.54
C GLN A 43 -8.31 -0.63 -17.01
N SER A 44 -7.87 0.07 -18.05
CA SER A 44 -6.45 0.07 -18.46
C SER A 44 -5.62 0.94 -17.52
N ILE A 45 -4.42 0.50 -17.16
CA ILE A 45 -3.43 1.26 -16.36
C ILE A 45 -2.95 2.53 -17.07
N THR A 46 -2.98 2.56 -18.41
CA THR A 46 -2.52 3.69 -19.24
C THR A 46 -3.62 4.74 -19.48
N LYS A 47 -4.81 4.57 -18.88
CA LYS A 47 -5.92 5.51 -19.06
C LYS A 47 -5.50 6.92 -18.64
N LYS A 48 -5.85 7.91 -19.45
CA LYS A 48 -5.49 9.32 -19.24
C LYS A 48 -6.25 10.01 -18.10
N SER A 49 -7.33 9.40 -17.61
CA SER A 49 -8.15 9.94 -16.52
C SER A 49 -8.95 8.83 -15.84
N TYR A 50 -9.05 8.90 -14.51
CA TYR A 50 -9.82 7.99 -13.68
C TYR A 50 -10.97 8.76 -13.02
N THR A 51 -12.09 8.10 -12.78
CA THR A 51 -13.23 8.71 -12.07
C THR A 51 -12.83 9.01 -10.64
N LEU A 52 -13.04 10.23 -10.16
CA LEU A 52 -12.69 10.63 -8.79
C LEU A 52 -13.58 9.94 -7.75
N PHE A 53 -14.90 10.01 -7.94
CA PHE A 53 -15.88 9.37 -7.08
C PHE A 53 -16.29 8.03 -7.67
N LEU A 54 -16.06 6.96 -6.93
CA LEU A 54 -16.39 5.61 -7.36
C LEU A 54 -17.01 4.83 -6.20
N LYS A 55 -18.11 4.14 -6.48
CA LYS A 55 -18.73 3.23 -5.52
C LYS A 55 -17.93 1.92 -5.48
N PRO A 56 -17.41 1.50 -4.31
CA PRO A 56 -16.71 0.23 -4.20
C PRO A 56 -17.68 -0.94 -4.38
N ASP A 57 -17.17 -2.08 -4.87
CA ASP A 57 -17.99 -3.28 -5.09
C ASP A 57 -18.50 -3.87 -3.76
N LYS A 58 -17.75 -3.68 -2.69
CA LYS A 58 -18.05 -4.14 -1.33
C LYS A 58 -17.78 -3.04 -0.31
N LYS A 59 -18.35 -3.16 0.89
CA LYS A 59 -18.03 -2.28 2.02
C LYS A 59 -16.51 -2.28 2.28
N VAL A 60 -15.95 -1.10 2.51
CA VAL A 60 -14.50 -0.92 2.69
C VAL A 60 -14.17 -0.95 4.18
N SER A 61 -13.34 -1.92 4.58
CA SER A 61 -12.81 -2.01 5.95
C SER A 61 -11.45 -1.33 6.07
N PRO A 62 -10.98 -0.98 7.28
CA PRO A 62 -9.61 -0.49 7.49
C PRO A 62 -8.54 -1.43 6.91
N ALA A 63 -8.71 -2.75 7.07
CA ALA A 63 -7.82 -3.74 6.46
C ALA A 63 -7.79 -3.65 4.92
N LYS A 64 -8.92 -3.34 4.28
CA LYS A 64 -9.00 -3.15 2.83
C LYS A 64 -8.30 -1.86 2.38
N VAL A 65 -8.38 -0.79 3.17
CA VAL A 65 -7.59 0.44 2.95
C VAL A 65 -6.10 0.14 3.11
N GLY A 66 -5.71 -0.59 4.15
CA GLY A 66 -4.33 -1.06 4.34
C GLY A 66 -3.82 -1.84 3.14
N GLN A 67 -4.64 -2.75 2.57
CA GLN A 67 -4.28 -3.47 1.35
C GLN A 67 -3.98 -2.53 0.17
N VAL A 68 -4.74 -1.44 0.00
CA VAL A 68 -4.48 -0.44 -1.05
C VAL A 68 -3.17 0.29 -0.76
N LEU A 69 -2.99 0.77 0.46
CA LEU A 69 -1.82 1.53 0.88
C LEU A 69 -0.53 0.70 0.77
N SER A 70 -0.60 -0.60 1.03
CA SER A 70 0.53 -1.52 0.91
C SER A 70 0.76 -2.07 -0.50
N SER A 71 0.01 -1.62 -1.52
CA SER A 71 0.05 -2.27 -2.83
C SER A 71 1.30 -1.92 -3.66
N HIS A 72 1.88 -2.95 -4.26
CA HIS A 72 2.94 -2.88 -5.27
C HIS A 72 2.50 -3.44 -6.63
N PHE A 73 1.23 -3.23 -6.99
CA PHE A 73 0.55 -3.87 -8.12
C PHE A 73 0.41 -5.40 -7.97
N THR A 74 0.27 -5.88 -6.72
CA THR A 74 0.18 -7.29 -6.38
C THR A 74 -0.95 -7.98 -7.15
N GLY A 75 -0.65 -9.16 -7.71
CA GLY A 75 -1.58 -9.93 -8.53
C GLY A 75 -1.72 -9.42 -9.98
N THR A 76 -0.74 -8.64 -10.47
CA THR A 76 -0.71 -8.14 -11.85
C THR A 76 0.67 -8.36 -12.46
N LYS A 77 0.78 -8.27 -13.79
CA LYS A 77 2.07 -8.33 -14.50
C LYS A 77 3.00 -7.13 -14.20
N TYR A 78 2.49 -6.10 -13.53
CA TYR A 78 3.26 -4.92 -13.11
C TYR A 78 3.77 -5.02 -11.67
N SER A 79 3.52 -6.16 -11.00
CA SER A 79 3.93 -6.38 -9.62
C SER A 79 5.45 -6.20 -9.49
N SER A 80 5.88 -5.27 -8.64
CA SER A 80 7.30 -4.99 -8.43
C SER A 80 7.60 -4.64 -6.97
N TYR A 81 8.56 -5.33 -6.36
CA TYR A 81 9.16 -4.94 -5.09
C TYR A 81 10.53 -4.33 -5.38
N GLY A 82 10.76 -3.07 -5.03
CA GLY A 82 12.02 -2.36 -5.31
C GLY A 82 12.04 -1.61 -6.65
N LYS A 83 13.06 -1.83 -7.49
CA LYS A 83 13.21 -1.15 -8.80
C LYS A 83 11.97 -1.42 -9.66
N TRP A 84 11.27 -0.35 -10.09
CA TRP A 84 9.99 -0.38 -10.80
C TRP A 84 9.99 -1.35 -12.01
N LYS A 85 9.58 -2.60 -11.80
CA LYS A 85 9.37 -3.54 -12.92
C LYS A 85 8.09 -3.11 -13.64
N GLY A 86 8.20 -2.85 -14.94
CA GLY A 86 7.08 -2.34 -15.75
C GLY A 86 6.98 -0.81 -15.82
N GLY A 87 7.92 -0.07 -15.23
CA GLY A 87 8.04 1.39 -15.41
C GLY A 87 7.01 2.24 -14.67
N TYR A 88 6.23 1.65 -13.76
CA TYR A 88 5.21 2.34 -12.98
C TYR A 88 5.59 2.41 -11.50
N ARG A 89 5.25 3.52 -10.83
CA ARG A 89 5.39 3.70 -9.38
C ARG A 89 4.20 3.03 -8.65
N PRO A 90 4.41 1.97 -7.84
CA PRO A 90 3.53 1.43 -6.80
C PRO A 90 2.90 2.47 -5.90
N ILE A 91 1.97 2.05 -5.05
CA ILE A 91 1.55 2.88 -3.91
C ILE A 91 2.62 2.79 -2.82
N ASN A 92 2.93 1.58 -2.35
CA ASN A 92 3.94 1.35 -1.31
C ASN A 92 5.35 1.16 -1.87
N VAL A 93 6.34 1.70 -1.17
CA VAL A 93 7.76 1.61 -1.55
C VAL A 93 8.69 1.48 -0.36
N PRO A 94 9.94 1.03 -0.56
CA PRO A 94 10.90 0.87 0.54
C PRO A 94 11.26 2.17 1.28
N THR A 95 11.05 3.33 0.67
CA THR A 95 11.29 4.65 1.27
C THR A 95 10.09 5.17 2.07
N ASP A 96 8.95 4.48 2.06
CA ASP A 96 7.83 4.86 2.93
C ASP A 96 8.27 4.68 4.38
N VAL A 97 8.00 5.70 5.19
CA VAL A 97 8.39 5.76 6.60
C VAL A 97 7.24 5.25 7.47
N GLU A 98 6.02 5.68 7.13
CA GLU A 98 4.79 5.42 7.88
C GLU A 98 3.59 5.46 6.91
N SER A 99 2.53 4.72 7.25
CA SER A 99 1.19 4.92 6.73
C SER A 99 0.19 4.95 7.87
N HIS A 100 -0.90 5.71 7.71
CA HIS A 100 -1.96 5.77 8.71
C HIS A 100 -3.36 5.81 8.10
N ILE A 101 -4.35 5.34 8.86
CA ILE A 101 -5.78 5.42 8.52
C ILE A 101 -6.49 6.10 9.69
N LEU A 102 -7.21 7.18 9.43
CA LEU A 102 -8.04 7.85 10.42
C LEU A 102 -9.47 7.32 10.29
N GLN A 103 -10.01 6.78 11.37
CA GLN A 103 -11.35 6.21 11.40
C GLN A 103 -12.16 6.80 12.56
N ILE A 104 -13.31 7.40 12.22
CA ILE A 104 -14.34 7.76 13.19
C ILE A 104 -15.42 6.68 13.16
N ARG A 105 -15.55 5.92 14.24
CA ARG A 105 -16.54 4.85 14.37
C ARG A 105 -17.87 5.43 14.83
N ASN A 106 -18.94 4.97 14.19
CA ASN A 106 -20.30 5.23 14.65
C ASN A 106 -20.72 4.16 15.68
N ASN A 107 -21.77 4.43 16.44
CA ASN A 107 -22.40 3.47 17.37
C ASN A 107 -21.50 3.00 18.53
N VAL A 108 -20.52 3.81 18.91
CA VAL A 108 -19.70 3.64 20.11
C VAL A 108 -19.71 4.96 20.91
N PRO A 109 -19.38 4.95 22.21
CA PRO A 109 -19.24 6.18 22.98
C PRO A 109 -18.22 7.13 22.33
N LYS A 110 -18.46 8.44 22.44
CA LYS A 110 -17.69 9.48 21.73
C LYS A 110 -16.20 9.43 22.10
N GLU A 111 -15.92 9.12 23.36
CA GLU A 111 -14.59 8.94 23.92
C GLU A 111 -13.78 7.81 23.28
N TYR A 112 -14.43 6.86 22.58
CA TYR A 112 -13.81 5.71 21.90
C TYR A 112 -14.05 5.71 20.39
N ALA A 113 -14.65 6.76 19.83
CA ALA A 113 -15.06 6.81 18.44
C ALA A 113 -13.87 6.89 17.48
N ALA A 114 -12.86 7.67 17.82
CA ALA A 114 -11.75 7.99 16.92
C ALA A 114 -10.54 7.05 17.11
N ILE A 115 -10.21 6.32 16.03
CA ILE A 115 -9.07 5.40 15.94
C ILE A 115 -8.09 5.92 14.89
N GLN A 116 -6.81 5.98 15.25
CA GLN A 116 -5.69 6.16 14.32
C GLN A 116 -5.01 4.81 14.15
N TRP A 117 -5.18 4.22 12.97
CA TRP A 117 -4.44 3.03 12.59
C TRP A 117 -3.06 3.48 12.13
N LEU A 118 -2.00 3.10 12.85
CA LEU A 118 -0.62 3.49 12.54
C LEU A 118 0.16 2.28 12.03
N ALA A 119 0.94 2.44 10.96
CA ALA A 119 1.71 1.36 10.38
C ALA A 119 3.08 1.79 9.81
N ASN A 120 4.15 1.27 10.42
CA ASN A 120 5.50 1.25 9.82
C ASN A 120 5.74 -0.06 9.03
N SER A 121 5.04 -1.13 9.42
CA SER A 121 5.00 -2.43 8.70
C SER A 121 3.73 -3.19 9.07
N VAL A 122 3.45 -3.32 10.38
CA VAL A 122 2.18 -3.84 10.90
C VAL A 122 1.29 -2.66 11.28
N CYS A 123 -0.02 -2.79 11.04
CA CYS A 123 -1.01 -1.75 11.29
C CYS A 123 -1.71 -1.97 12.62
N LEU A 124 -1.57 -1.01 13.55
CA LEU A 124 -2.10 -1.09 14.92
C LEU A 124 -3.15 0.00 15.17
N PRO A 125 -4.30 -0.31 15.79
CA PRO A 125 -5.36 0.65 16.08
C PRO A 125 -5.09 1.38 17.41
N PHE A 126 -4.68 2.65 17.36
CA PHE A 126 -4.55 3.50 18.54
C PHE A 126 -5.81 4.31 18.78
N TYR A 127 -6.27 4.36 20.04
CA TYR A 127 -7.28 5.33 20.46
C TYR A 127 -6.67 6.72 20.47
N THR A 128 -7.39 7.70 19.93
CA THR A 128 -6.88 9.08 19.80
C THR A 128 -7.23 9.98 20.97
N ASN A 129 -8.22 9.60 21.79
CA ASN A 129 -8.62 10.33 22.98
C ASN A 129 -7.72 9.97 24.18
N ILE A 130 -6.44 10.34 24.08
CA ILE A 130 -5.39 10.08 25.07
C ILE A 130 -4.61 11.36 25.33
N SER A 131 -4.02 11.50 26.52
CA SER A 131 -3.21 12.67 26.88
C SER A 131 -1.74 12.56 26.49
N ASP A 132 -1.28 11.34 26.18
CA ASP A 132 0.11 11.05 25.82
C ASP A 132 0.18 9.76 24.98
N THR A 133 1.32 9.53 24.33
CA THR A 133 1.59 8.37 23.47
C THR A 133 2.65 7.44 24.09
N PRO A 134 2.69 6.15 23.72
CA PRO A 134 3.73 5.25 24.21
C PRO A 134 5.13 5.78 23.89
N SER A 135 5.98 5.93 24.91
CA SER A 135 7.36 6.39 24.72
C SER A 135 8.14 5.45 23.80
N GLN A 136 8.90 6.02 22.86
CA GLN A 136 9.81 5.29 21.99
C GLN A 136 11.15 6.05 21.93
N ASP A 137 12.27 5.33 22.05
CA ASP A 137 13.60 5.91 21.84
C ASP A 137 13.95 5.85 20.33
N PRO A 138 14.00 7.00 19.63
CA PRO A 138 14.23 7.05 18.19
C PRO A 138 15.68 6.70 17.80
N THR A 139 16.57 6.43 18.74
CA THR A 139 17.98 6.07 18.47
C THR A 139 18.25 4.59 18.68
N ASN A 140 17.32 3.86 19.29
CA ASN A 140 17.51 2.47 19.69
C ASN A 140 16.86 1.49 18.71
N THR A 141 17.57 0.39 18.43
CA THR A 141 17.07 -0.75 17.64
C THR A 141 15.84 -1.42 18.26
N LYS A 142 15.60 -1.23 19.55
CA LYS A 142 14.40 -1.69 20.26
C LYS A 142 13.13 -0.89 19.97
N SER A 143 13.22 0.29 19.35
CA SER A 143 12.02 1.01 18.93
C SER A 143 11.27 0.25 17.84
N ALA A 144 9.94 0.37 17.85
CA ALA A 144 9.11 -0.28 16.84
C ALA A 144 9.56 0.12 15.42
N TYR A 145 9.87 1.41 15.22
CA TYR A 145 10.37 1.92 13.94
C TYR A 145 11.65 1.21 13.47
N TRP A 146 12.72 1.22 14.27
CA TRP A 146 14.00 0.62 13.87
C TRP A 146 13.94 -0.89 13.80
N THR A 147 13.14 -1.55 14.65
CA THR A 147 12.89 -2.99 14.54
C THR A 147 12.30 -3.31 13.17
N TYR A 148 11.19 -2.67 12.79
CA TYR A 148 10.55 -2.93 11.50
C TYR A 148 11.45 -2.56 10.31
N LYS A 149 12.15 -1.43 10.39
CA LYS A 149 13.04 -0.99 9.30
C LYS A 149 14.21 -1.96 9.12
N THR A 150 14.85 -2.37 10.20
CA THR A 150 15.95 -3.34 10.17
C THR A 150 15.48 -4.66 9.61
N THR A 151 14.33 -5.18 10.05
CA THR A 151 13.73 -6.41 9.50
C THR A 151 13.47 -6.29 8.00
N ALA A 152 12.88 -5.18 7.54
CA ALA A 152 12.63 -4.95 6.13
C ALA A 152 13.93 -4.90 5.31
N MET A 153 14.98 -4.26 5.84
CA MET A 153 16.31 -4.21 5.20
C MET A 153 16.96 -5.59 5.13
N VAL A 154 16.88 -6.39 6.20
CA VAL A 154 17.38 -7.77 6.20
C VAL A 154 16.64 -8.59 5.14
N ILE A 155 15.30 -8.58 5.14
CA ILE A 155 14.52 -9.32 4.14
C ILE A 155 14.90 -8.92 2.71
N GLU A 156 15.07 -7.63 2.45
CA GLU A 156 15.47 -7.15 1.13
C GLU A 156 16.88 -7.62 0.75
N ALA A 157 17.85 -7.53 1.67
CA ALA A 157 19.19 -8.05 1.45
C ALA A 157 19.20 -9.56 1.17
N TYR A 158 18.31 -10.32 1.81
CA TYR A 158 18.16 -11.77 1.56
C TYR A 158 17.53 -12.06 0.20
N LYS A 159 16.52 -11.29 -0.24
CA LYS A 159 15.89 -11.46 -1.57
C LYS A 159 16.87 -11.30 -2.74
N HIS A 160 17.92 -10.50 -2.56
CA HIS A 160 18.92 -10.24 -3.61
C HIS A 160 20.16 -11.15 -3.51
N LYS A 161 20.23 -12.07 -2.54
CA LYS A 161 21.30 -13.07 -2.44
C LYS A 161 20.86 -14.40 -3.06
N LYS A 162 21.67 -14.92 -3.98
CA LYS A 162 21.62 -16.33 -4.39
C LYS A 162 22.28 -17.15 -3.28
N PHE A 163 21.52 -17.97 -2.57
CA PHE A 163 22.09 -18.84 -1.54
C PHE A 163 22.60 -20.12 -2.19
N ILE A 164 23.75 -20.63 -1.75
CA ILE A 164 24.18 -21.99 -2.08
C ILE A 164 23.51 -22.88 -1.03
N ASP A 165 22.60 -23.74 -1.48
CA ASP A 165 22.04 -24.79 -0.64
C ASP A 165 23.20 -25.69 -0.18
N SER A 166 23.49 -25.70 1.12
CA SER A 166 24.59 -26.48 1.69
C SER A 166 24.39 -28.00 1.58
N SER A 167 23.17 -28.47 1.30
CA SER A 167 22.85 -29.89 1.11
C SER A 167 22.97 -30.33 -0.35
N THR A 168 22.74 -29.43 -1.32
CA THR A 168 22.75 -29.76 -2.76
C THR A 168 23.85 -29.05 -3.56
N GLY A 169 24.57 -28.10 -2.96
CA GLY A 169 25.58 -27.26 -3.60
C GLY A 169 25.03 -26.32 -4.68
N LYS A 170 23.71 -26.28 -4.89
CA LYS A 170 23.07 -25.50 -5.95
C LYS A 170 22.70 -24.11 -5.48
N LYS A 171 22.88 -23.12 -6.36
CA LYS A 171 22.37 -21.77 -6.12
C LYS A 171 20.84 -21.80 -6.22
N THR A 172 20.16 -21.60 -5.09
CA THR A 172 18.70 -21.54 -5.02
C THR A 172 18.26 -20.12 -4.68
N ASP A 173 17.17 -19.69 -5.30
CA ASP A 173 16.45 -18.51 -4.88
C ASP A 173 15.51 -18.94 -3.75
N LEU A 174 15.52 -18.27 -2.59
CA LEU A 174 14.50 -18.48 -1.57
C LEU A 174 13.16 -18.00 -2.15
N ILE A 175 12.32 -18.94 -2.56
CA ILE A 175 10.96 -18.65 -3.01
C ILE A 175 10.15 -18.24 -1.77
N TYR A 176 9.52 -17.07 -1.83
CA TYR A 176 8.68 -16.44 -0.80
C TYR A 176 7.49 -17.29 -0.26
N LYS A 177 7.37 -18.56 -0.68
CA LYS A 177 6.31 -19.48 -0.27
C LYS A 177 6.43 -19.92 1.20
N ASP A 178 7.61 -19.84 1.80
CA ASP A 178 7.84 -20.33 3.16
C ASP A 178 7.50 -19.31 4.27
N VAL A 179 7.16 -18.07 3.92
CA VAL A 179 6.90 -16.97 4.89
C VAL A 179 5.41 -16.63 5.01
N ASN A 180 4.52 -17.31 4.26
CA ASN A 180 3.07 -17.23 4.43
C ASN A 180 2.53 -18.53 5.05
N PRO A 181 2.29 -18.59 6.37
CA PRO A 181 1.66 -19.75 7.00
C PRO A 181 0.20 -19.97 6.55
N THR A 182 -0.41 -18.97 5.90
CA THR A 182 -1.83 -18.95 5.56
C THR A 182 -2.24 -19.85 4.39
N GLU A 183 -1.31 -20.39 3.60
CA GLU A 183 -1.67 -21.35 2.52
C GLU A 183 -1.75 -22.81 2.99
N LYS A 184 -1.28 -23.16 4.21
CA LYS A 184 -1.33 -24.53 4.74
C LYS A 184 -2.48 -24.81 5.73
N ALA A 185 -3.35 -23.83 6.00
CA ALA A 185 -4.45 -23.99 6.97
C ALA A 185 -5.82 -24.30 6.33
N VAL A 186 -5.88 -24.60 5.03
CA VAL A 186 -7.12 -25.04 4.36
C VAL A 186 -6.89 -26.39 3.70
N THR A 187 -6.52 -27.39 4.50
CA THR A 187 -6.76 -28.81 4.22
C THR A 187 -6.47 -29.60 5.50
N LYS A 188 -7.42 -29.54 6.42
CA LYS A 188 -7.80 -30.66 7.29
C LYS A 188 -9.18 -30.37 7.87
#